data_AF-A0A524I3H7-F1
#
_entry.id   AF-A0A524I3H7-F1
#
_cell.length_a   1.000
_cell.length_b   1.000
_cell.length_c   1.000
_cell.angle_alpha   90.00
_cell.angle_beta   90.00
_cell.angle_gamma   90.00
#
_symmetry.space_group_name_H-M   'P 1'
#
loop_
_entity.id
_entity.type
_entity.pdbx_description
1 polymer ?
#
loop_
_entity_poly.entity_id
_entity_poly.type
_entity_poly.pdbx_seq_one_letter_code
_entity_poly.pdbx_strand_id
1 'polypeptide(L)'
;TEARRAGLTGSEPFFLVHKEPPAEASPTPYLDLHAGAWETGAIAAFFPDAVDTKMARTLAPTKVTVKEIGEWAKDMKKVTPQGYLGDPAKFDTAKAKKEVEDNCRMMADAIAGILGKGNELK
;
A
#
# COMPACT_ATOMS: atom_id res chain seq x y z
N THR A 1 6.15 -7.45 17.53
CA THR A 1 6.09 -6.98 16.13
C THR A 1 5.08 -7.83 15.39
N GLU A 2 4.47 -7.33 14.32
CA GLU A 2 3.51 -8.09 13.50
C GLU A 2 4.13 -9.40 12.98
N ALA A 3 5.41 -9.38 12.61
CA ALA A 3 6.17 -10.59 12.27
C ALA A 3 6.07 -11.70 13.34
N ARG A 4 6.22 -11.36 14.63
CA ARG A 4 6.09 -12.36 15.71
C ARG A 4 4.65 -12.85 15.88
N ARG A 5 3.64 -12.00 15.63
CA ARG A 5 2.23 -12.41 15.64
C ARG A 5 1.92 -13.40 14.51
N ALA A 6 2.61 -13.25 13.38
CA ALA A 6 2.58 -14.19 12.26
C ALA A 6 3.47 -15.44 12.46
N GLY A 7 4.09 -15.61 13.64
CA GLY A 7 4.95 -16.76 13.94
C GLY A 7 6.37 -16.66 13.38
N LEU A 8 6.78 -15.50 12.87
CA LEU A 8 8.10 -15.28 12.29
C LEU A 8 9.14 -14.89 13.36
N THR A 9 10.33 -15.47 13.26
CA THR A 9 11.53 -15.24 14.05
C THR A 9 12.42 -14.13 13.49
N GLY A 10 12.34 -13.86 12.18
CA GLY A 10 13.23 -12.93 11.47
C GLY A 10 14.52 -13.56 10.95
N SER A 11 14.62 -14.89 11.00
CA SER A 11 15.74 -15.68 10.47
C SER A 11 15.28 -16.73 9.47
N GLU A 12 14.10 -16.56 8.90
CA GLU A 12 13.54 -17.46 7.91
C GLU A 12 14.37 -17.43 6.61
N PRO A 13 14.48 -18.56 5.91
CA PRO A 13 15.24 -18.63 4.65
C PRO A 13 14.61 -17.82 3.51
N PHE A 14 13.30 -17.56 3.56
CA PHE A 14 12.54 -16.96 2.45
C PHE A 14 11.77 -15.69 2.81
N PHE A 15 11.75 -15.29 4.09
CA PHE A 15 11.06 -14.07 4.53
C PHE A 15 12.07 -13.04 5.01
N LEU A 16 11.97 -11.83 4.48
CA LEU A 16 12.80 -10.71 4.91
C LEU A 16 11.99 -9.84 5.84
N VAL A 17 12.42 -9.73 7.10
CA VAL A 17 11.76 -8.88 8.08
C VAL A 17 12.46 -7.53 8.09
N HIS A 18 11.78 -6.51 7.55
CA HIS A 18 12.19 -5.12 7.65
C HIS A 18 11.35 -4.39 8.71
N LYS A 19 11.93 -3.36 9.33
CA LYS A 19 11.19 -2.49 10.25
C LYS A 19 10.59 -1.36 9.45
N GLU A 20 9.26 -1.37 9.28
CA GLU A 20 8.58 -0.22 8.69
C GLU A 20 8.84 1.06 9.49
N PRO A 21 8.98 2.21 8.81
CA PRO A 21 8.91 3.50 9.46
C PRO A 21 7.55 3.67 10.15
N PRO A 22 7.45 4.52 11.19
CA PRO A 22 6.17 4.82 11.82
C PRO A 22 5.16 5.28 10.78
N ALA A 23 3.98 4.65 10.75
CA ALA A 23 2.91 5.07 9.87
C ALA A 23 2.52 6.52 10.19
N GLU A 24 2.49 7.37 9.18
CA GLU A 24 1.81 8.66 9.30
C GLU A 24 0.31 8.42 9.46
N ALA A 25 -0.35 9.26 10.25
CA ALA A 25 -1.81 9.21 10.32
C ALA A 25 -2.40 9.45 8.93
N SER A 26 -3.33 8.58 8.51
CA SER A 26 -4.05 8.80 7.25
C SER A 26 -4.74 10.17 7.29
N PRO A 27 -4.60 11.00 6.24
CA PRO A 27 -5.28 12.30 6.19
C PRO A 27 -6.79 12.17 6.03
N THR A 28 -7.31 10.95 5.82
CA THR A 28 -8.72 10.65 5.62
C THR A 28 -9.24 9.66 6.66
N PRO A 29 -10.49 9.82 7.15
CA PRO A 29 -11.12 8.85 8.04
C PRO A 29 -11.57 7.57 7.33
N TYR A 30 -11.50 7.52 6.00
CA TYR A 30 -11.91 6.38 5.19
C TYR A 30 -10.77 5.39 5.03
N LEU A 31 -11.09 4.09 5.00
CA LEU A 31 -10.13 3.04 4.65
C LEU A 31 -9.68 3.24 3.21
N ASP A 32 -8.38 3.09 2.94
CA ASP A 32 -7.78 3.19 1.61
C ASP A 32 -7.11 1.85 1.27
N LEU A 33 -7.89 0.90 0.72
CA LEU A 33 -7.46 -0.48 0.50
C LEU A 33 -7.40 -0.89 -0.97
N HIS A 34 -8.20 -0.26 -1.83
CA HIS A 34 -8.19 -0.59 -3.26
C HIS A 34 -8.68 0.57 -4.12
N ALA A 35 -7.95 0.89 -5.18
CA ALA A 35 -8.16 1.98 -6.12
C ALA A 35 -8.51 3.31 -5.45
N GLY A 36 -7.99 3.57 -4.24
CA GLY A 36 -8.23 4.80 -3.50
C GLY A 36 -7.10 5.81 -3.66
N ALA A 37 -6.83 6.63 -2.64
CA ALA A 37 -5.98 7.82 -2.79
C ALA A 37 -4.54 7.44 -3.12
N TRP A 38 -4.00 6.44 -2.43
CA TRP A 38 -2.62 5.99 -2.62
C TRP A 38 -2.40 5.40 -4.02
N GLU A 39 -3.17 4.36 -4.40
CA GLU A 39 -3.02 3.68 -5.69
C GLU A 39 -3.29 4.64 -6.87
N THR A 40 -4.32 5.48 -6.77
CA THR A 40 -4.62 6.48 -7.80
C THR A 40 -3.46 7.48 -7.95
N GLY A 41 -2.89 7.94 -6.83
CA GLY A 41 -1.76 8.86 -6.83
C GLY A 41 -0.49 8.23 -7.42
N ALA A 42 -0.22 6.96 -7.08
CA ALA A 42 0.93 6.22 -7.60
C ALA A 42 0.81 6.02 -9.11
N ILE A 43 -0.34 5.53 -9.61
CA ILE A 43 -0.55 5.35 -11.05
C ILE A 43 -0.48 6.70 -11.77
N ALA A 44 -1.09 7.77 -11.23
CA ALA A 44 -1.01 9.09 -11.84
C ALA A 44 0.40 9.67 -11.88
N ALA A 45 1.27 9.31 -10.92
CA ALA A 45 2.65 9.79 -10.88
C ALA A 45 3.58 9.07 -11.87
N PHE A 46 3.43 7.75 -12.04
CA PHE A 46 4.32 6.93 -12.88
C PHE A 46 3.75 6.64 -14.27
N PHE A 47 2.43 6.62 -14.43
CA PHE A 47 1.71 6.28 -15.65
C PHE A 47 0.51 7.24 -15.85
N PRO A 48 0.76 8.54 -16.06
CA PRO A 48 -0.30 9.56 -16.09
C PRO A 48 -1.39 9.30 -17.14
N ASP A 49 -1.05 8.62 -18.24
CA ASP A 49 -2.00 8.29 -19.32
C ASP A 49 -2.88 7.06 -19.00
N ALA A 50 -2.57 6.31 -17.94
CA ALA A 50 -3.31 5.11 -17.53
C ALA A 50 -4.46 5.41 -16.55
N VAL A 51 -4.61 6.68 -16.13
CA VAL A 51 -5.62 7.08 -15.15
C VAL A 51 -6.33 8.38 -15.57
N ASP A 52 -7.65 8.34 -15.61
CA ASP A 52 -8.45 9.55 -15.78
C ASP A 52 -8.54 10.31 -14.45
N THR A 53 -7.54 11.17 -14.22
CA THR A 53 -7.45 11.98 -13.00
C THR A 53 -8.62 12.94 -12.83
N LYS A 54 -9.23 13.43 -13.93
CA LYS A 54 -10.39 14.32 -13.85
C LYS A 54 -11.59 13.56 -13.32
N MET A 55 -11.84 12.36 -13.84
CA MET A 55 -12.90 11.49 -13.33
C MET A 55 -12.63 11.09 -11.87
N ALA A 56 -11.40 10.70 -11.52
CA ALA A 56 -11.05 10.29 -10.16
C ALA A 56 -11.35 11.38 -9.11
N ARG A 57 -11.12 12.66 -9.46
CA ARG A 57 -11.45 13.81 -8.59
C ARG A 57 -12.94 14.01 -8.31
N THR A 58 -13.82 13.37 -9.08
CA THR A 58 -15.28 13.47 -8.89
C THR A 58 -15.87 12.34 -8.04
N LEU A 59 -15.09 11.29 -7.76
CA LEU A 59 -15.56 10.12 -7.02
C LEU A 59 -15.73 10.44 -5.54
N ALA A 60 -16.81 9.94 -4.94
CA ALA A 60 -17.04 10.05 -3.51
C ALA A 60 -16.21 9.01 -2.73
N PRO A 61 -15.78 9.28 -1.50
CA PRO A 61 -15.14 8.25 -0.69
C PRO A 61 -16.10 7.08 -0.37
N THR A 62 -15.57 5.86 -0.30
CA THR A 62 -16.33 4.73 0.25
C THR A 62 -16.38 4.80 1.78
N LYS A 63 -17.51 4.40 2.37
CA LYS A 63 -17.72 4.40 3.83
C LYS A 63 -17.60 3.01 4.46
N VAL A 64 -16.94 2.08 3.79
CA VAL A 64 -16.71 0.72 4.29
C VAL A 64 -15.93 0.79 5.59
N THR A 65 -16.41 0.10 6.61
CA THR A 65 -15.75 0.04 7.92
C THR A 65 -14.92 -1.23 8.07
N VAL A 66 -14.03 -1.26 9.07
CA VAL A 66 -13.20 -2.45 9.38
C VAL A 66 -14.05 -3.71 9.61
N LYS A 67 -15.26 -3.54 10.15
CA LYS A 67 -16.20 -4.67 10.40
C LYS A 67 -16.73 -5.29 9.11
N GLU A 68 -16.71 -4.54 8.01
CA GLU A 68 -17.26 -4.95 6.71
C GLU A 68 -16.19 -5.48 5.76
N ILE A 69 -14.90 -5.38 6.11
CA ILE A 69 -13.77 -5.87 5.27
C ILE A 69 -13.95 -7.35 4.93
N GLY A 70 -14.41 -8.16 5.89
CA GLY A 70 -14.63 -9.59 5.67
C GLY A 70 -15.69 -9.88 4.61
N GLU A 71 -16.73 -9.05 4.51
CA GLU A 71 -17.76 -9.18 3.48
C GLU A 71 -17.29 -8.58 2.14
N TRP A 72 -16.56 -7.47 2.18
CA TRP A 72 -15.93 -6.89 1.00
C TRP A 72 -14.98 -7.88 0.33
N ALA A 73 -14.16 -8.60 1.11
CA ALA A 73 -13.23 -9.60 0.58
C ALA A 73 -13.93 -10.81 -0.08
N LYS A 74 -15.17 -11.11 0.31
CA LYS A 74 -15.96 -12.20 -0.30
C LYS A 74 -16.67 -11.75 -1.57
N ASP A 75 -17.23 -10.55 -1.57
CA ASP A 75 -17.99 -9.98 -2.69
C ASP A 75 -17.78 -8.46 -2.77
N MET A 76 -16.67 -8.07 -3.41
CA MET A 76 -16.28 -6.66 -3.55
C MET A 76 -17.31 -5.86 -4.33
N LYS A 77 -17.93 -6.46 -5.35
CA LYS A 77 -18.89 -5.76 -6.22
C LYS A 77 -20.20 -5.44 -5.48
N LYS A 78 -20.60 -6.29 -4.54
CA LYS A 78 -21.76 -6.02 -3.68
C LYS A 78 -21.52 -4.86 -2.71
N VAL A 79 -20.33 -4.79 -2.10
CA VAL A 79 -20.02 -3.78 -1.07
C VAL A 79 -19.56 -2.46 -1.68
N THR A 80 -18.76 -2.52 -2.74
CA THR A 80 -18.23 -1.36 -3.48
C THR A 80 -18.54 -1.52 -4.98
N PRO A 81 -19.76 -1.20 -5.44
CA PRO A 81 -20.18 -1.45 -6.83
C PRO A 81 -19.37 -0.71 -7.89
N GLN A 82 -18.72 0.39 -7.50
CA GLN A 82 -17.85 1.19 -8.37
C GLN A 82 -16.41 0.65 -8.45
N GLY A 83 -16.09 -0.42 -7.70
CA GLY A 83 -14.81 -1.13 -7.81
C GLY A 83 -13.65 -0.57 -6.97
N TYR A 84 -13.82 0.55 -6.28
CA TYR A 84 -12.81 1.10 -5.36
C TYR A 84 -13.28 1.04 -3.90
N LEU A 85 -12.32 0.97 -2.98
CA LEU A 85 -12.46 1.10 -1.53
C LEU A 85 -11.41 2.11 -1.05
N GLY A 86 -11.84 3.36 -0.89
CA GLY A 86 -10.96 4.50 -0.65
C GLY A 86 -11.60 5.85 -0.91
N ASP A 87 -10.77 6.89 -0.87
CA ASP A 87 -11.08 8.26 -1.30
C ASP A 87 -10.17 8.65 -2.49
N PRO A 88 -10.39 8.07 -3.69
CA PRO A 88 -9.55 8.35 -4.85
C PRO A 88 -9.51 9.85 -5.17
N ALA A 89 -10.57 10.62 -4.92
CA ALA A 89 -10.58 12.05 -5.17
C ALA A 89 -9.56 12.85 -4.37
N LYS A 90 -8.97 12.29 -3.31
CA LYS A 90 -7.92 12.91 -2.49
C LYS A 90 -6.50 12.44 -2.80
N PHE A 91 -6.26 11.77 -3.94
CA PHE A 91 -4.91 11.37 -4.35
C PHE A 91 -3.92 12.55 -4.38
N ASP A 92 -2.68 12.29 -3.98
CA ASP A 92 -1.55 13.23 -4.08
C ASP A 92 -0.40 12.52 -4.79
N THR A 93 -0.05 12.99 -5.99
CA THR A 93 0.96 12.34 -6.84
C THR A 93 2.36 12.51 -6.28
N ALA A 94 2.68 13.64 -5.64
CA ALA A 94 4.01 13.88 -5.09
C ALA A 94 4.23 13.00 -3.86
N LYS A 95 3.23 12.94 -2.97
CA LYS A 95 3.26 12.05 -1.80
C LYS A 95 3.36 10.59 -2.21
N ALA A 96 2.45 10.12 -3.07
CA ALA A 96 2.42 8.73 -3.50
C ALA A 96 3.70 8.31 -4.24
N LYS A 97 4.26 9.19 -5.08
CA LYS A 97 5.55 8.94 -5.75
C LYS A 97 6.67 8.73 -4.73
N LYS A 98 6.78 9.63 -3.75
CA LYS A 98 7.79 9.53 -2.69
C LYS A 98 7.64 8.21 -1.92
N GLU A 99 6.42 7.84 -1.54
CA GLU A 99 6.16 6.60 -0.82
C GLU A 99 6.53 5.35 -1.63
N VAL A 100 6.25 5.32 -2.94
CA VAL A 100 6.71 4.24 -3.83
C VAL A 100 8.24 4.18 -3.88
N GLU A 101 8.91 5.31 -4.04
CA GLU A 101 10.38 5.38 -4.07
C GLU A 101 11.00 4.94 -2.74
N ASP A 102 10.43 5.35 -1.61
CA ASP A 102 10.85 4.93 -0.26
C ASP A 102 10.65 3.42 -0.09
N ASN A 103 9.50 2.87 -0.52
CA ASN A 103 9.22 1.44 -0.50
C ASN A 103 10.24 0.64 -1.33
N CYS A 104 10.53 1.10 -2.56
CA CYS A 104 11.55 0.48 -3.40
C CYS A 104 12.94 0.50 -2.75
N ARG A 105 13.30 1.62 -2.10
CA ARG A 105 14.57 1.72 -1.36
C ARG A 105 14.62 0.75 -0.19
N MET A 106 13.57 0.66 0.62
CA MET A 106 13.50 -0.27 1.75
C MET A 106 13.63 -1.74 1.30
N MET A 107 12.98 -2.10 0.19
CA MET A 107 13.12 -3.44 -0.40
C MET A 107 14.55 -3.69 -0.89
N ALA A 108 15.15 -2.72 -1.58
CA ALA A 108 16.53 -2.83 -2.06
C ALA A 108 17.53 -2.99 -0.90
N ASP A 109 17.38 -2.21 0.18
CA ASP A 109 18.20 -2.30 1.38
C ASP A 109 18.04 -3.65 2.09
N ALA A 110 16.81 -4.17 2.18
CA ALA A 110 16.54 -5.48 2.75
C ALA A 110 17.21 -6.61 1.95
N ILE A 111 17.16 -6.55 0.61
CA ILE A 111 17.84 -7.51 -0.28
C ILE A 111 19.36 -7.39 -0.14
N ALA A 112 19.90 -6.17 -0.21
CA ALA A 112 21.33 -5.91 -0.11
C ALA A 112 21.91 -6.38 1.22
N GLY A 113 21.17 -6.19 2.33
CA GLY A 113 21.55 -6.65 3.67
C GLY A 113 21.76 -8.17 3.79
N ILE A 114 21.20 -8.95 2.87
CA ILE A 114 21.38 -10.42 2.82
C ILE A 114 22.52 -10.79 1.89
N LEU A 115 22.59 -10.16 0.72
CA LEU A 115 23.69 -10.38 -0.22
C LEU A 115 25.05 -9.99 0.38
N GLY A 116 25.11 -8.92 1.17
CA GLY A 116 26.32 -8.51 1.90
C GLY A 116 26.78 -9.54 2.93
N LYS A 117 25.85 -10.17 3.67
CA LYS A 117 26.16 -11.25 4.63
C LYS A 117 26.61 -12.55 3.95
N GLY A 118 26.17 -12.80 2.72
CA GLY A 118 26.62 -13.94 1.91
C GLY A 118 28.06 -13.83 1.41
N ASN A 119 28.63 -12.62 1.35
CA ASN A 119 30.01 -12.39 0.92
C ASN A 119 31.04 -12.48 2.06
N GLU A 120 30.61 -12.48 3.33
CA GLU A 120 31.50 -12.66 4.50
C GLU A 120 31.62 -14.13 4.94
N LEU A 121 30.84 -15.03 4.33
CA LEU A 121 30.86 -16.49 4.59
C LEU A 121 31.64 -17.28 3.52
N LYS A 122 32.53 -16.64 2.78
CA LYS A 122 33.48 -17.29 1.85
C LYS A 122 34.91 -17.15 2.33
#